data_AF-A0A9W4I6S7-F1
#
_entry.id   AF-A0A9W4I6S7-F1
#
_cell.length_a   1.000
_cell.length_b   1.000
_cell.length_c   1.000
_cell.angle_alpha   90.00
_cell.angle_beta   90.00
_cell.angle_gamma   90.00
#
_symmetry.space_group_name_H-M   'P 1'
#
loop_
_entity.id
_entity.type
_entity.pdbx_description
1 polymer ?
#
loop_
_entity_poly.entity_id
_entity_poly.type
_entity_poly.pdbx_seq_one_letter_code
_entity_poly.pdbx_strand_id
1 'polypeptide(L)'
;DKMDAPNSSPYQEKEGDQQPSELPILDEKDKSQENSDHVPLPSPSQQEAETRHTLATEPFQPILKVLADLERDDAKFAFPAARLVGLYRRLWESCVSKHIDGQKLEQDNLVLKEAGANLRKERDSLQVRHDKQLSRLRYFEQALEVSQERLVSVLDDWNQPPDSISQGP
;
A
#
# COMPACT_ATOMS: atom_id res chain seq x y z
N ASP A 1 23.38 28.45 -57.57
CA ASP A 1 23.06 27.01 -57.60
C ASP A 1 22.03 26.71 -56.52
N LYS A 2 20.72 26.56 -56.76
CA LYS A 2 19.91 25.66 -57.62
C LYS A 2 19.85 24.20 -57.13
N MET A 3 18.79 23.91 -56.33
CA MET A 3 17.93 22.70 -56.14
C MET A 3 18.60 21.31 -55.98
N ASP A 4 18.19 20.40 -55.08
CA ASP A 4 16.83 19.87 -54.82
C ASP A 4 16.59 19.40 -53.35
N ALA A 5 15.32 19.34 -52.96
CA ALA A 5 14.76 18.67 -51.75
C ALA A 5 13.74 17.59 -52.24
N PRO A 6 12.91 16.87 -51.42
CA PRO A 6 12.75 16.78 -49.95
C PRO A 6 12.46 15.32 -49.43
N ASN A 7 11.87 15.19 -48.22
CA ASN A 7 11.08 14.07 -47.63
C ASN A 7 11.88 13.16 -46.65
N SER A 8 11.46 12.79 -45.43
CA SER A 8 10.23 12.89 -44.64
C SER A 8 10.55 12.50 -43.16
N SER A 9 9.77 12.95 -42.18
CA SER A 9 9.73 12.44 -40.78
C SER A 9 8.27 12.09 -40.44
N PRO A 10 7.93 11.17 -39.48
CA PRO A 10 8.10 11.44 -38.03
C PRO A 10 8.33 10.20 -37.08
N TYR A 11 8.75 10.46 -35.81
CA TYR A 11 8.44 9.81 -34.49
C TYR A 11 8.28 8.24 -34.39
N GLN A 12 8.73 7.43 -33.40
CA GLN A 12 9.04 7.58 -31.94
C GLN A 12 9.59 6.23 -31.34
N GLU A 13 10.40 6.31 -30.26
CA GLU A 13 10.68 5.36 -29.13
C GLU A 13 10.95 3.83 -29.31
N LYS A 14 12.05 3.32 -28.70
CA LYS A 14 12.08 2.42 -27.51
C LYS A 14 13.52 1.92 -27.21
N GLU A 15 14.01 2.26 -26.03
CA GLU A 15 15.20 1.72 -25.36
C GLU A 15 14.81 0.46 -24.56
N GLY A 16 15.67 -0.56 -24.54
CA GLY A 16 15.42 -1.77 -23.76
C GLY A 16 16.48 -2.85 -23.99
N ASP A 17 17.54 -2.84 -23.18
CA ASP A 17 18.45 -3.98 -23.03
C ASP A 17 17.71 -5.17 -22.41
N GLN A 18 17.75 -6.33 -23.08
CA GLN A 18 17.36 -7.62 -22.51
C GLN A 18 18.40 -8.67 -22.87
N GLN A 19 19.04 -9.28 -21.84
CA GLN A 19 19.59 -10.63 -21.90
C GLN A 19 19.99 -11.12 -20.49
N PRO A 20 20.05 -12.45 -20.17
CA PRO A 20 19.31 -13.62 -20.66
C PRO A 20 18.55 -14.40 -19.55
N SER A 21 17.70 -15.31 -20.05
CA SER A 21 16.82 -16.24 -19.37
C SER A 21 17.44 -17.38 -18.56
N GLU A 22 16.58 -17.86 -17.66
CA GLU A 22 16.53 -19.03 -16.77
C GLU A 22 16.94 -20.40 -17.32
N LEU A 23 17.37 -21.29 -16.40
CA LEU A 23 17.04 -22.74 -16.29
C LEU A 23 17.21 -23.18 -14.82
N PRO A 24 16.60 -24.29 -14.30
CA PRO A 24 15.84 -25.33 -15.00
C PRO A 24 14.45 -25.67 -14.42
N ILE A 25 13.70 -26.34 -15.28
CA ILE A 25 12.39 -27.00 -15.10
C ILE A 25 12.50 -28.14 -14.07
N LEU A 26 11.58 -28.17 -13.10
CA LEU A 26 11.21 -29.40 -12.39
C LEU A 26 9.67 -29.48 -12.38
N ASP A 27 9.16 -30.11 -13.44
CA ASP A 27 7.79 -30.58 -13.57
C ASP A 27 7.59 -31.77 -12.63
N GLU A 28 6.81 -31.60 -11.56
CA GLU A 28 6.17 -32.73 -10.89
C GLU A 28 4.67 -32.45 -10.76
N LYS A 29 3.97 -32.95 -11.78
CA LYS A 29 2.53 -32.98 -11.92
C LYS A 29 1.96 -33.98 -10.92
N ASP A 30 1.45 -33.48 -9.81
CA ASP A 30 0.61 -34.30 -8.94
C ASP A 30 -0.87 -34.07 -9.26
N LYS A 31 -1.48 -35.13 -9.79
CA LYS A 31 -2.90 -35.22 -10.06
C LYS A 31 -3.63 -35.51 -8.75
N SER A 32 -4.13 -34.48 -8.09
CA SER A 32 -5.21 -34.63 -7.12
C SER A 32 -6.53 -34.21 -7.77
N GLN A 33 -7.16 -35.19 -8.40
CA GLN A 33 -8.59 -35.16 -8.68
C GLN A 33 -9.31 -35.28 -7.35
N GLU A 34 -9.58 -34.15 -6.71
CA GLU A 34 -10.43 -34.07 -5.54
C GLU A 34 -11.82 -33.59 -5.96
N ASN A 35 -12.78 -34.47 -5.72
CA ASN A 35 -14.22 -34.30 -5.81
C ASN A 35 -14.70 -33.19 -4.84
N SER A 36 -14.46 -31.94 -5.18
CA SER A 36 -15.11 -30.85 -4.46
C SER A 36 -16.57 -30.76 -4.93
N ASP A 37 -17.48 -31.30 -4.12
CA ASP A 37 -18.87 -30.85 -4.05
C ASP A 37 -18.84 -29.35 -3.73
N HIS A 38 -18.62 -28.54 -4.77
CA HIS A 38 -18.57 -27.10 -4.70
C HIS A 38 -19.99 -26.60 -4.44
N VAL A 39 -20.36 -26.54 -3.16
CA VAL A 39 -21.29 -25.50 -2.72
C VAL A 39 -20.56 -24.18 -2.95
N PRO A 40 -21.05 -23.29 -3.83
CA PRO A 40 -20.40 -22.00 -4.04
C PRO A 40 -20.39 -21.24 -2.72
N LEU A 41 -19.20 -20.98 -2.17
CA LEU A 41 -19.07 -20.13 -0.99
C LEU A 41 -19.51 -18.71 -1.41
N PRO A 42 -20.46 -18.08 -0.70
CA PRO A 42 -20.91 -16.75 -1.07
C PRO A 42 -19.74 -15.77 -1.05
N SER A 43 -19.71 -14.87 -2.03
CA SER A 43 -18.71 -13.80 -2.10
C SER A 43 -18.79 -12.92 -0.84
N PRO A 44 -17.69 -12.27 -0.41
CA PRO A 44 -17.72 -11.37 0.75
C PRO A 44 -18.82 -10.30 0.67
N SER A 45 -19.13 -9.82 -0.53
CA SER A 45 -20.23 -8.89 -0.79
C SER A 45 -21.62 -9.49 -0.58
N GLN A 46 -21.81 -10.77 -0.88
CA GLN A 46 -23.07 -11.50 -0.68
C GLN A 46 -23.31 -11.73 0.82
N GLN A 47 -22.28 -12.16 1.55
CA GLN A 47 -22.37 -12.35 3.00
C GLN A 47 -22.69 -11.03 3.73
N GLU A 48 -22.11 -9.92 3.31
CA GLU A 48 -22.38 -8.60 3.90
C GLU A 48 -23.83 -8.14 3.60
N ALA A 49 -24.32 -8.39 2.39
CA ALA A 49 -25.71 -8.11 2.02
C ALA A 49 -26.69 -8.98 2.85
N GLU A 50 -26.41 -10.27 3.01
CA GLU A 50 -27.21 -11.18 3.84
C GLU A 50 -27.23 -10.75 5.31
N THR A 51 -26.09 -10.30 5.84
CA THR A 51 -25.98 -9.79 7.21
C THR A 51 -26.81 -8.51 7.38
N ARG A 52 -26.70 -7.56 6.43
CA ARG A 52 -27.52 -6.34 6.40
C ARG A 52 -29.01 -6.67 6.36
N HIS A 53 -29.41 -7.61 5.52
CA HIS A 53 -30.81 -8.01 5.38
C HIS A 53 -31.35 -8.69 6.64
N THR A 54 -30.58 -9.58 7.27
CA THR A 54 -30.97 -10.25 8.51
C THR A 54 -31.19 -9.24 9.63
N LEU A 55 -30.21 -8.37 9.90
CA LEU A 55 -30.29 -7.34 10.94
C LEU A 55 -31.40 -6.31 10.70
N ALA A 56 -31.73 -6.04 9.43
CA ALA A 56 -32.80 -5.12 9.08
C ALA A 56 -34.21 -5.72 9.22
N THR A 57 -34.36 -7.04 9.05
CA THR A 57 -35.68 -7.68 8.93
C THR A 57 -36.09 -8.50 10.14
N GLU A 58 -35.14 -9.09 10.87
CA GLU A 58 -35.40 -9.86 12.09
C GLU A 58 -36.21 -9.08 13.15
N PRO A 59 -35.89 -7.81 13.47
CA PRO A 59 -36.62 -7.06 14.50
C PRO A 59 -38.09 -6.81 14.15
N PHE A 60 -38.45 -6.89 12.86
CA PHE A 60 -39.78 -6.59 12.35
C PHE A 60 -40.67 -7.83 12.20
N GLN A 61 -40.15 -9.05 12.34
CA GLN A 61 -40.95 -10.27 12.19
C GLN A 61 -42.21 -10.29 13.09
N PRO A 62 -42.15 -9.88 14.38
CA PRO A 62 -43.33 -9.88 15.23
C PRO A 62 -44.38 -8.85 14.79
N ILE A 63 -43.96 -7.64 14.40
CA ILE A 63 -44.91 -6.59 14.02
C ILE A 63 -45.54 -6.87 12.66
N LEU A 64 -44.83 -7.51 11.73
CA LEU A 64 -45.38 -7.96 10.47
C LEU A 64 -46.49 -9.00 10.67
N LYS A 65 -46.34 -9.90 11.66
CA LYS A 65 -47.39 -10.84 12.03
C LYS A 65 -48.62 -10.13 12.59
N VAL A 66 -48.43 -9.18 13.52
CA VAL A 66 -49.53 -8.36 14.08
C VAL A 66 -50.25 -7.56 12.99
N LEU A 67 -49.53 -7.04 11.99
CA LEU A 67 -50.13 -6.34 10.86
C LEU A 67 -50.98 -7.27 9.98
N ALA A 68 -50.54 -8.52 9.77
CA ALA A 68 -51.31 -9.52 9.03
C ALA A 68 -52.59 -9.92 9.79
N ASP A 69 -52.53 -10.02 11.12
CA ASP A 69 -53.71 -10.27 11.95
C ASP A 69 -54.66 -9.06 11.93
N LEU A 70 -54.13 -7.84 12.04
CA LEU A 70 -54.89 -6.60 11.98
C LEU A 70 -55.60 -6.38 10.63
N GLU A 71 -54.98 -6.79 9.52
CA GLU A 71 -55.60 -6.75 8.20
C GLU A 71 -56.84 -7.65 8.11
N ARG A 72 -56.85 -8.77 8.84
CA ARG A 72 -57.97 -9.71 8.90
C ARG A 72 -59.08 -9.23 9.84
N ASP A 73 -58.70 -8.67 10.99
CA ASP A 73 -59.63 -8.35 12.07
C ASP A 73 -60.21 -6.92 11.96
N ASP A 74 -59.40 -5.94 11.53
CA ASP A 74 -59.80 -4.54 11.47
C ASP A 74 -59.07 -3.75 10.35
N ALA A 75 -59.56 -3.95 9.12
CA ALA A 75 -59.00 -3.35 7.91
C ALA A 75 -58.93 -1.81 7.93
N LYS A 76 -59.71 -1.12 8.79
CA LYS A 76 -59.70 0.35 8.86
C LYS A 76 -58.37 0.89 9.39
N PHE A 77 -57.68 0.13 10.25
CA PHE A 77 -56.41 0.51 10.85
C PHE A 77 -55.20 -0.20 10.25
N ALA A 78 -55.41 -1.31 9.55
CA ALA A 78 -54.35 -2.10 8.93
C ALA A 78 -53.46 -1.26 7.99
N PHE A 79 -54.07 -0.49 7.08
CA PHE A 79 -53.30 0.31 6.11
C PHE A 79 -52.50 1.46 6.77
N PRO A 80 -53.08 2.30 7.65
CA PRO A 80 -52.30 3.29 8.40
C PRO A 80 -51.16 2.69 9.22
N ALA A 81 -51.41 1.56 9.89
CA ALA A 81 -50.39 0.87 10.69
C ALA A 81 -49.26 0.31 9.81
N ALA A 82 -49.60 -0.36 8.71
CA ALA A 82 -48.63 -0.88 7.76
C ALA A 82 -47.78 0.24 7.14
N ARG A 83 -48.40 1.39 6.82
CA ARG A 83 -47.67 2.56 6.30
C ARG A 83 -46.66 3.10 7.32
N LEU A 84 -47.04 3.20 8.60
CA LEU A 84 -46.14 3.65 9.67
C LEU A 84 -44.97 2.69 9.87
N VAL A 85 -45.26 1.39 9.96
CA VAL A 85 -44.23 0.35 10.12
C VAL A 85 -43.29 0.32 8.92
N GLY A 86 -43.82 0.50 7.69
CA GLY A 86 -43.01 0.57 6.48
C GLY A 86 -42.03 1.76 6.47
N LEU A 87 -42.45 2.93 6.97
CA LEU A 87 -41.56 4.09 7.12
C LEU A 87 -40.47 3.83 8.16
N TYR A 88 -40.83 3.27 9.31
CA TYR A 88 -39.86 2.95 10.36
C TYR A 88 -38.85 1.89 9.91
N ARG A 89 -39.31 0.84 9.20
CA ARG A 89 -38.43 -0.20 8.63
C ARG A 89 -37.39 0.36 7.68
N ARG A 90 -37.77 1.31 6.80
CA ARG A 90 -36.81 1.99 5.90
C ARG A 90 -35.78 2.83 6.66
N LEU A 91 -36.20 3.51 7.73
CA LEU A 91 -35.27 4.25 8.57
C LEU A 91 -34.29 3.31 9.27
N TRP A 92 -34.79 2.20 9.81
CA TRP A 92 -33.98 1.16 10.45
C TRP A 92 -32.97 0.54 9.48
N GLU A 93 -33.38 0.17 8.27
CA GLU A 93 -32.49 -0.31 7.20
C GLU A 93 -31.34 0.66 6.95
N SER A 94 -31.62 1.97 6.90
CA SER A 94 -30.58 3.00 6.75
C SER A 94 -29.65 3.07 7.97
N CYS A 95 -30.18 2.97 9.19
CA CYS A 95 -29.38 2.95 10.42
C CYS A 95 -28.45 1.75 10.49
N VAL A 96 -28.96 0.55 10.19
CA VAL A 96 -28.16 -0.70 10.17
C VAL A 96 -27.07 -0.63 9.11
N SER A 97 -27.39 -0.14 7.90
CA SER A 97 -26.38 0.01 6.85
C SER A 97 -25.24 0.94 7.30
N LYS A 98 -25.57 2.13 7.80
CA LYS A 98 -24.57 3.09 8.29
C LYS A 98 -23.75 2.55 9.45
N HIS A 99 -24.37 1.73 10.32
CA HIS A 99 -23.66 1.10 11.43
C HIS A 99 -22.60 0.11 10.93
N ILE A 100 -22.96 -0.77 10.00
CA ILE A 100 -22.04 -1.75 9.40
C ILE A 100 -20.90 -1.03 8.65
N ASP A 101 -21.25 -0.01 7.86
CA ASP A 101 -20.25 0.79 7.14
C ASP A 101 -19.31 1.52 8.13
N GLY A 102 -19.85 1.99 9.25
CA GLY A 102 -19.09 2.59 10.35
C GLY A 102 -18.12 1.61 11.02
N GLN A 103 -18.56 0.38 11.30
CA GLN A 103 -17.69 -0.66 11.86
C GLN A 103 -16.57 -1.03 10.90
N LYS A 104 -16.88 -1.16 9.60
CA LYS A 104 -15.87 -1.42 8.57
C LYS A 104 -14.84 -0.30 8.49
N LEU A 105 -15.30 0.95 8.49
CA LEU A 105 -14.43 2.11 8.47
C LEU A 105 -13.52 2.18 9.71
N GLU A 106 -14.05 1.84 10.89
CA GLU A 106 -13.27 1.78 12.12
C GLU A 106 -12.19 0.70 12.05
N GLN A 107 -12.52 -0.48 11.53
CA GLN A 107 -11.55 -1.56 11.31
C GLN A 107 -10.45 -1.16 10.33
N ASP A 108 -10.81 -0.57 9.20
CA ASP A 108 -9.85 -0.08 8.20
C ASP A 108 -8.95 1.02 8.79
N ASN A 109 -9.51 1.89 9.65
CA ASN A 109 -8.76 2.93 10.35
C ASN A 109 -7.72 2.33 11.31
N LEU A 110 -8.05 1.24 12.01
CA LEU A 110 -7.11 0.53 12.89
C LEU A 110 -5.94 -0.05 12.09
N VAL A 111 -6.23 -0.73 10.97
CA VAL A 111 -5.21 -1.28 10.07
C VAL A 111 -4.31 -0.16 9.55
N LEU A 112 -4.89 0.97 9.13
CA LEU A 112 -4.12 2.11 8.64
C LEU A 112 -3.24 2.74 9.72
N LYS A 113 -3.73 2.85 10.95
CA LYS A 113 -2.95 3.34 12.10
C LYS A 113 -1.73 2.45 12.38
N GLU A 114 -1.92 1.14 12.33
CA GLU A 114 -0.83 0.17 12.52
C GLU A 114 0.20 0.27 11.39
N ALA A 115 -0.25 0.31 10.13
CA ALA A 115 0.62 0.50 8.97
C ALA A 115 1.42 1.82 9.08
N GLY A 116 0.76 2.90 9.48
CA GLY A 116 1.41 4.20 9.71
C GLY A 116 2.45 4.17 10.84
N ALA A 117 2.19 3.41 11.91
CA ALA A 117 3.17 3.21 12.98
C ALA A 117 4.41 2.44 12.49
N ASN A 118 4.21 1.42 11.66
CA ASN A 118 5.30 0.64 11.08
C ASN A 118 6.15 1.47 10.11
N LEU A 119 5.51 2.24 9.22
CA LEU A 119 6.24 3.15 8.31
C LEU A 119 7.08 4.19 9.07
N ARG A 120 6.57 4.69 10.20
CA ARG A 120 7.34 5.61 11.05
C ARG A 120 8.59 4.95 11.61
N LYS A 121 8.49 3.71 12.10
CA LYS A 121 9.65 2.93 12.59
C LYS A 121 10.68 2.71 11.48
N GLU A 122 10.22 2.34 10.28
CA GLU A 122 11.10 2.14 9.13
C GLU A 122 11.82 3.43 8.74
N ARG A 123 11.09 4.56 8.69
CA ARG A 123 11.65 5.90 8.45
C ARG A 123 12.71 6.25 9.49
N ASP A 124 12.43 6.04 10.78
CA ASP A 124 13.38 6.32 11.86
C ASP A 124 14.64 5.45 11.73
N SER A 125 14.48 4.17 11.39
CA SER A 125 15.61 3.26 11.16
C SER A 125 16.48 3.70 9.98
N LEU A 126 15.84 4.13 8.88
CA LEU A 126 16.52 4.62 7.70
C LEU A 126 17.29 5.91 7.99
N GLN A 127 16.69 6.83 8.74
CA GLN A 127 17.34 8.06 9.18
C GLN A 127 18.62 7.77 9.96
N VAL A 128 18.56 6.84 10.93
CA VAL A 128 19.74 6.44 11.71
C VAL A 128 20.83 5.85 10.81
N ARG A 129 20.46 5.00 9.83
CA ARG A 129 21.43 4.45 8.87
C ARG A 129 22.06 5.55 8.01
N HIS A 130 21.26 6.49 7.53
CA HIS A 130 21.72 7.62 6.76
C HIS A 130 22.72 8.48 7.55
N ASP A 131 22.38 8.85 8.78
CA ASP A 131 23.25 9.69 9.63
C ASP A 131 24.57 9.00 9.97
N LYS A 132 24.54 7.67 10.14
CA LYS A 132 25.75 6.86 10.30
C LYS A 132 26.63 6.91 9.05
N GLN A 133 26.06 6.79 7.85
CA GLN A 133 26.82 6.89 6.60
C GLN A 133 27.42 8.28 6.41
N LEU A 134 26.67 9.35 6.70
CA LEU A 134 27.18 10.72 6.65
C LEU A 134 28.34 10.93 7.63
N SER A 135 28.24 10.38 8.84
CA SER A 135 29.31 10.46 9.84
C SER A 135 30.57 9.75 9.36
N ARG A 136 30.42 8.58 8.72
CA ARG A 136 31.54 7.83 8.13
C ARG A 136 32.16 8.56 6.94
N LEU A 137 31.34 9.18 6.09
CA LEU A 137 31.83 9.95 4.94
C LEU A 137 32.69 11.13 5.40
N ARG A 138 32.20 11.91 6.37
CA ARG A 138 32.96 13.03 6.96
C ARG A 138 34.28 12.57 7.59
N TYR A 139 34.26 11.42 8.27
CA TYR A 139 35.48 10.85 8.82
C TYR A 139 36.52 10.54 7.72
N PHE A 140 36.10 9.92 6.62
CA PHE A 140 37.01 9.63 5.51
C PHE A 140 37.52 10.89 4.81
N GLU A 141 36.66 11.89 4.63
CA GLU A 141 37.04 13.17 4.06
C GLU A 141 38.16 13.83 4.89
N GLN A 142 38.00 13.89 6.21
CA GLN A 142 39.02 14.40 7.12
C GLN A 142 40.32 13.58 7.06
N ALA A 143 40.22 12.25 7.07
CA ALA A 143 41.38 11.38 7.01
C ALA A 143 42.15 11.54 5.69
N LEU A 144 41.41 11.72 4.58
CA LEU A 144 41.97 11.97 3.27
C LEU A 144 42.72 13.30 3.24
N GLU A 145 42.09 14.37 3.74
CA GLU A 145 42.70 15.70 3.84
C GLU A 145 44.03 15.65 4.63
N VAL A 146 44.02 15.05 5.82
CA VAL A 146 45.23 14.88 6.64
C VAL A 146 46.29 14.04 5.92
N SER A 147 45.89 12.99 5.20
CA SER A 147 46.84 12.16 4.45
C SER A 147 47.48 12.92 3.29
N GLN A 148 46.72 13.79 2.62
CA GLN A 148 47.20 14.65 1.54
C GLN A 148 48.18 15.69 2.07
N GLU A 149 47.87 16.37 3.18
CA GLU A 149 48.77 17.32 3.82
C GLU A 149 50.11 16.68 4.19
N ARG A 150 50.08 15.48 4.78
CA ARG A 150 51.31 14.72 5.09
C ARG A 150 52.09 14.36 3.84
N LEU A 151 51.42 13.91 2.79
CA LEU A 151 52.08 13.54 1.54
C LEU A 151 52.76 14.76 0.89
N VAL A 152 52.11 15.92 0.91
CA VAL A 152 52.68 17.18 0.41
C VAL A 152 53.93 17.54 1.22
N SER A 153 53.87 17.49 2.55
CA SER A 153 55.05 17.76 3.41
C SER A 153 56.23 16.82 3.10
N VAL A 154 55.99 15.52 2.95
CA VAL A 154 57.05 14.56 2.62
C VAL A 154 57.66 14.85 1.25
N LEU A 155 56.82 15.24 0.29
CA LEU A 155 57.28 15.59 -1.05
C LEU A 155 58.12 16.88 -1.05
N ASP A 156 57.72 17.87 -0.25
CA ASP A 156 58.48 19.11 -0.06
C ASP A 156 59.86 18.84 0.57
N ASP A 157 59.92 17.98 1.60
CA ASP A 157 61.18 17.57 2.23
C ASP A 157 62.14 16.89 1.24
N TRP A 158 61.60 16.05 0.33
CA TRP A 158 62.40 15.39 -0.71
C TRP A 158 62.91 16.33 -1.79
N ASN A 159 62.20 17.45 -2.02
CA ASN A 159 62.56 18.44 -3.04
C ASN A 159 63.50 19.54 -2.51
N GLN A 160 63.89 19.49 -1.23
CA GLN A 160 64.87 20.43 -0.72
C GLN A 160 66.27 20.13 -1.29
N PRO A 161 66.97 21.12 -1.87
CA PRO A 161 68.36 20.94 -2.26
C PRO A 161 69.19 20.61 -1.00
N PRO A 162 70.22 19.75 -1.08
CA PRO A 162 71.07 19.49 0.06
C PRO A 162 71.70 20.82 0.48
N ASP A 163 71.32 21.29 1.68
CA ASP A 163 71.83 22.54 2.19
C ASP A 163 73.35 22.52 2.15
N SER A 164 73.85 23.64 1.65
CA SER A 164 75.26 23.93 1.44
C SER A 164 76.03 23.48 2.67
N ILE A 165 76.92 22.48 2.50
CA ILE A 165 77.91 22.09 3.50
C ILE A 165 78.56 23.38 3.96
N SER A 166 78.22 23.77 5.19
CA SER A 166 78.79 24.90 5.89
C SER A 166 80.29 24.73 5.85
N GLN A 167 80.95 25.67 5.19
CA GLN A 167 82.35 25.93 5.40
C GLN A 167 82.60 26.16 6.89
N GLY A 168 83.69 25.59 7.39
CA GLY A 168 84.41 26.10 8.54
C GLY A 168 85.05 24.99 9.37
N PRO A 169 86.17 25.32 10.05
CA PRO A 169 87.39 25.97 9.58
C PRO A 169 88.44 24.97 9.05
#